data_AF-A0A935WHS2-F1
#
_entry.id   AF-A0A935WHS2-F1
#
_cell.length_a   1.000
_cell.length_b   1.000
_cell.length_c   1.000
_cell.angle_alpha   90.00
_cell.angle_beta   90.00
_cell.angle_gamma   90.00
#
_symmetry.space_group_name_H-M   'P 1'
#
loop_
_entity.id
_entity.type
_entity.pdbx_description
1 polymer ?
#
loop_
_entity_poly.entity_id
_entity_poly.type
_entity_poly.pdbx_seq_one_letter_code
_entity_poly.pdbx_strand_id
1 'polypeptide(L)'
;MRHNSHQYTHGIGIAAFRPDKDIAEIFRSCTELYQSGCYHGVIQAYFGQQVEVTEAQVRALCAAFTQPAADQWIRFQCVHGMGHGLTMYHAGHVPMALEGCDMLEQRWDQLSCYGGVFMENIVGTTEQQHHAQAATGQGVPAAAGHDHGAGMEHGGMEHGAAPPFPSRKADDPYYPCSVVGLKYQDACYSMQSGLMLERTNRDFAATARLCSGAPERFRPTCYQSIGTNAAGESRDDGRALALCYLGEEAYQPWCILGLVRNRVNVTARAADGLPVCAVVKGDGNRQKCYEALGLEAAILMPAPASRAAFCDAVPADVQASCRFGARLGTPPPPTLPLRRGDDA
;
A
#
# COMPACT_ATOMS: atom_id res chain seq x y z
N MET A 1 -0.21 8.50 16.85
CA MET A 1 -1.24 8.77 15.83
C MET A 1 -2.57 8.29 16.36
N ARG A 2 -3.66 9.04 16.17
CA ARG A 2 -5.00 8.51 16.44
C ARG A 2 -5.26 7.41 15.41
N HIS A 3 -5.71 6.24 15.86
CA HIS A 3 -5.80 5.01 15.06
C HIS A 3 -6.54 5.19 13.72
N ASN A 4 -7.49 6.12 13.65
CA ASN A 4 -8.38 6.32 12.50
C ASN A 4 -8.08 7.58 11.67
N SER A 5 -6.94 8.26 11.89
CA SER A 5 -6.66 9.53 11.19
C SER A 5 -6.61 9.40 9.67
N HIS A 6 -6.20 8.23 9.14
CA HIS A 6 -6.24 7.93 7.71
C HIS A 6 -7.69 7.82 7.20
N GLN A 7 -8.55 7.07 7.91
CA GLN A 7 -9.95 6.94 7.53
C GLN A 7 -10.70 8.28 7.56
N TYR A 8 -10.38 9.15 8.50
CA TYR A 8 -10.96 10.50 8.51
C TYR A 8 -10.54 11.34 7.30
N THR A 9 -9.32 11.19 6.79
CA THR A 9 -8.91 11.92 5.58
C THR A 9 -9.58 11.40 4.32
N HIS A 10 -9.97 10.12 4.25
CA HIS A 10 -10.89 9.63 3.21
C HIS A 10 -12.22 10.40 3.25
N GLY A 11 -12.82 10.56 4.42
CA GLY A 11 -14.04 11.35 4.59
C GLY A 11 -13.91 12.81 4.13
N ILE A 12 -12.75 13.45 4.36
CA ILE A 12 -12.45 14.79 3.84
C ILE A 12 -12.44 14.79 2.31
N GLY A 13 -11.77 13.81 1.69
CA GLY A 13 -11.74 13.66 0.23
C GLY A 13 -13.12 13.46 -0.37
N ILE A 14 -13.94 12.60 0.26
CA ILE A 14 -15.33 12.34 -0.15
C ILE A 14 -16.15 13.64 -0.11
N ALA A 15 -16.03 14.42 0.96
CA ALA A 15 -16.72 15.70 1.10
C ALA A 15 -16.21 16.79 0.14
N ALA A 16 -14.95 16.70 -0.29
CA ALA A 16 -14.34 17.62 -1.25
C ALA A 16 -14.75 17.31 -2.70
N PHE A 17 -15.22 16.09 -3.00
CA PHE A 17 -15.58 15.69 -4.34
C PHE A 17 -16.75 16.53 -4.91
N ARG A 18 -16.60 16.94 -6.17
CA ARG A 18 -17.55 17.76 -6.93
C ARG A 18 -17.67 17.17 -8.34
N PRO A 19 -18.84 16.65 -8.76
CA PRO A 19 -18.97 15.96 -10.05
C PRO A 19 -18.79 16.89 -11.26
N ASP A 20 -18.93 18.20 -11.07
CA ASP A 20 -18.72 19.24 -12.08
C ASP A 20 -17.26 19.68 -12.23
N LYS A 21 -16.34 19.16 -11.41
CA LYS A 21 -14.92 19.55 -11.39
C LYS A 21 -14.00 18.43 -11.85
N ASP A 22 -12.89 18.83 -12.45
CA ASP A 22 -11.78 17.92 -12.74
C ASP A 22 -11.12 17.45 -11.44
N ILE A 23 -10.80 16.16 -11.34
CA ILE A 23 -10.15 15.58 -10.16
C ILE A 23 -8.80 16.23 -9.88
N ALA A 24 -8.05 16.63 -10.91
CA ALA A 24 -6.81 17.37 -10.75
C ALA A 24 -7.01 18.75 -10.12
N GLU A 25 -8.19 19.37 -10.27
CA GLU A 25 -8.52 20.59 -9.53
C GLU A 25 -8.78 20.30 -8.06
N ILE A 26 -9.57 19.26 -7.76
CA ILE A 26 -9.91 18.88 -6.38
C ILE A 26 -8.64 18.45 -5.63
N PHE A 27 -7.75 17.69 -6.26
CA PHE A 27 -6.49 17.22 -5.69
C PHE A 27 -5.57 18.36 -5.21
N ARG A 28 -5.67 19.57 -5.79
CA ARG A 28 -4.90 20.74 -5.32
C ARG A 28 -5.30 21.22 -3.93
N SER A 29 -6.48 20.81 -3.44
CA SER A 29 -6.95 21.09 -2.08
C SER A 29 -6.57 20.00 -1.07
N CYS A 30 -6.07 18.86 -1.54
CA CYS A 30 -5.61 17.76 -0.70
C CYS A 30 -4.15 17.93 -0.27
N THR A 31 -3.76 17.20 0.77
CA THR A 31 -2.39 17.08 1.26
C THR A 31 -2.05 15.62 1.53
N GLU A 32 -0.78 15.29 1.66
CA GLU A 32 -0.24 13.97 1.99
C GLU A 32 -0.56 13.50 3.41
N LEU A 33 -1.14 14.38 4.24
CA LEU A 33 -1.42 14.12 5.65
C LEU A 33 -2.25 12.86 5.85
N TYR A 34 -1.79 12.03 6.80
CA TYR A 34 -2.40 10.75 7.15
C TYR A 34 -2.53 9.78 5.96
N GLN A 35 -1.40 9.54 5.29
CA GLN A 35 -1.27 8.57 4.19
C GLN A 35 -2.18 8.91 3.01
N SER A 36 -2.22 10.18 2.61
CA SER A 36 -2.87 10.62 1.38
C SER A 36 -4.37 10.35 1.28
N GLY A 37 -5.05 10.11 2.42
CA GLY A 37 -6.45 9.68 2.42
C GLY A 37 -7.41 10.64 1.73
N CYS A 38 -7.11 11.95 1.68
CA CYS A 38 -7.91 12.93 0.93
C CYS A 38 -7.97 12.58 -0.56
N TYR A 39 -6.84 12.22 -1.18
CA TYR A 39 -6.80 11.86 -2.59
C TYR A 39 -7.63 10.60 -2.85
N HIS A 40 -7.51 9.58 -2.01
CA HIS A 40 -8.28 8.33 -2.13
C HIS A 40 -9.78 8.58 -1.97
N GLY A 41 -10.18 9.38 -0.98
CA GLY A 41 -11.58 9.72 -0.73
C GLY A 41 -12.26 10.43 -1.92
N VAL A 42 -11.55 11.31 -2.62
CA VAL A 42 -12.05 11.94 -3.85
C VAL A 42 -12.36 10.88 -4.93
N ILE A 43 -11.47 9.89 -5.10
CA ILE A 43 -11.69 8.81 -6.07
C ILE A 43 -12.80 7.85 -5.61
N GLN A 44 -12.89 7.52 -4.32
CA GLN A 44 -13.98 6.73 -3.76
C GLN A 44 -15.34 7.40 -4.03
N ALA A 45 -15.45 8.72 -3.81
CA ALA A 45 -16.67 9.47 -4.09
C ALA A 45 -17.03 9.51 -5.59
N TYR A 46 -16.03 9.56 -6.49
CA TYR A 46 -16.27 9.45 -7.92
C TYR A 46 -16.95 8.12 -8.28
N PHE A 47 -16.41 6.99 -7.81
CA PHE A 47 -16.96 5.66 -8.09
C PHE A 47 -18.31 5.43 -7.41
N GLY A 48 -18.50 5.97 -6.20
CA GLY A 48 -19.78 5.89 -5.47
C GLY A 48 -20.95 6.60 -6.15
N GLN A 49 -20.70 7.46 -7.13
CA GLN A 49 -21.75 8.14 -7.92
C GLN A 49 -22.00 7.48 -9.28
N GLN A 50 -21.25 6.45 -9.65
CA GLN A 50 -21.44 5.79 -10.95
C GLN A 50 -22.57 4.77 -10.89
N VAL A 51 -23.45 4.82 -11.89
CA VAL A 51 -24.43 3.74 -12.14
C VAL A 51 -23.77 2.59 -12.92
N GLU A 52 -22.81 2.92 -13.77
CA GLU A 52 -22.02 1.97 -14.54
C GLU A 52 -20.58 2.47 -14.60
N VAL A 53 -19.62 1.56 -14.46
CA VAL A 53 -18.20 1.81 -14.66
C VAL A 53 -17.78 1.25 -16.01
N THR A 54 -17.39 2.14 -16.90
CA THR A 54 -16.91 1.82 -18.25
C THR A 54 -15.39 1.96 -18.35
N GLU A 55 -14.80 1.27 -19.32
CA GLU A 55 -13.37 1.38 -19.62
C GLU A 55 -12.94 2.83 -19.92
N ALA A 56 -13.78 3.61 -20.61
CA ALA A 56 -13.50 5.00 -20.92
C ALA A 56 -13.38 5.87 -19.65
N GLN A 57 -14.28 5.66 -18.67
CA GLN A 57 -14.23 6.35 -17.38
C GLN A 57 -12.95 5.98 -16.60
N VAL A 58 -12.64 4.69 -16.49
CA VAL A 58 -11.45 4.19 -15.79
C VAL A 58 -10.17 4.79 -16.38
N ARG A 59 -10.05 4.81 -17.71
CA ARG A 59 -8.85 5.34 -18.40
C ARG A 59 -8.74 6.86 -18.30
N ALA A 60 -9.87 7.58 -18.37
CA ALA A 60 -9.86 9.04 -18.35
C ALA A 60 -9.57 9.62 -16.96
N LEU A 61 -9.97 8.93 -15.89
CA LEU A 61 -10.00 9.47 -14.52
C LEU A 61 -8.68 10.08 -14.05
N CYS A 62 -7.58 9.36 -14.29
CA CYS A 62 -6.24 9.74 -13.86
C CYS A 62 -5.37 10.26 -15.01
N ALA A 63 -5.94 10.49 -16.20
CA ALA A 63 -5.20 10.84 -17.41
C ALA A 63 -4.43 12.17 -17.28
N ALA A 64 -4.90 13.11 -16.46
CA ALA A 64 -4.20 14.35 -16.15
C ALA A 64 -2.82 14.13 -15.51
N PHE A 65 -2.60 12.98 -14.87
CA PHE A 65 -1.38 12.64 -14.14
C PHE A 65 -0.46 11.66 -14.90
N THR A 66 -0.76 11.33 -16.16
CA THR A 66 0.05 10.38 -16.95
C THR A 66 1.11 11.05 -17.81
N GLN A 67 1.10 12.38 -17.91
CA GLN A 67 2.02 13.15 -18.74
C GLN A 67 3.48 13.02 -18.23
N PRO A 68 4.51 13.08 -19.10
CA PRO A 68 5.91 12.91 -18.69
C PRO A 68 6.41 13.89 -17.61
N ALA A 69 5.80 15.07 -17.51
CA ALA A 69 6.10 16.08 -16.50
C ALA A 69 5.20 15.98 -15.25
N ALA A 70 4.23 15.07 -15.23
CA ALA A 70 3.32 14.90 -14.10
C ALA A 70 4.04 14.25 -12.92
N ASP A 71 3.61 14.65 -11.72
CA ASP A 71 4.10 14.07 -10.49
C ASP A 71 3.66 12.59 -10.39
N GLN A 72 4.65 11.68 -10.46
CA GLN A 72 4.42 10.23 -10.39
C GLN A 72 3.77 9.82 -9.06
N TRP A 73 4.04 10.56 -7.98
CA TRP A 73 3.42 10.31 -6.69
C TRP A 73 1.93 10.66 -6.71
N ILE A 74 1.53 11.77 -7.33
CA ILE A 74 0.10 12.11 -7.49
C ILE A 74 -0.61 11.11 -8.39
N ARG A 75 0.03 10.68 -9.48
CA ARG A 75 -0.49 9.59 -10.32
C ARG A 75 -0.74 8.35 -9.48
N PHE A 76 0.23 7.94 -8.65
CA PHE A 76 0.10 6.82 -7.73
C PHE A 76 -1.14 6.98 -6.83
N GLN A 77 -1.33 8.13 -6.17
CA GLN A 77 -2.49 8.35 -5.31
C GLN A 77 -3.82 8.20 -6.06
N CYS A 78 -3.89 8.70 -7.30
CA CYS A 78 -5.08 8.58 -8.15
C CYS A 78 -5.38 7.11 -8.49
N VAL A 79 -4.41 6.38 -9.06
CA VAL A 79 -4.63 5.01 -9.51
C VAL A 79 -4.73 4.02 -8.35
N HIS A 80 -4.11 4.30 -7.21
CA HIS A 80 -4.28 3.51 -5.99
C HIS A 80 -5.68 3.72 -5.41
N GLY A 81 -6.12 4.97 -5.26
CA GLY A 81 -7.48 5.32 -4.84
C GLY A 81 -8.57 4.75 -5.76
N MET A 82 -8.27 4.56 -7.04
CA MET A 82 -9.17 3.86 -7.98
C MET A 82 -9.45 2.43 -7.54
N GLY A 83 -8.45 1.71 -7.01
CA GLY A 83 -8.65 0.38 -6.44
C GLY A 83 -9.61 0.38 -5.24
N HIS A 84 -9.52 1.39 -4.37
CA HIS A 84 -10.47 1.57 -3.27
C HIS A 84 -11.88 1.83 -3.79
N GLY A 85 -12.02 2.77 -4.73
CA GLY A 85 -13.31 3.13 -5.33
C GLY A 85 -13.98 1.97 -6.06
N LEU A 86 -13.22 1.18 -6.85
CA LEU A 86 -13.73 -0.02 -7.52
C LEU A 86 -14.13 -1.11 -6.52
N THR A 87 -13.39 -1.25 -5.42
CA THR A 87 -13.75 -2.19 -4.34
C THR A 87 -15.07 -1.78 -3.70
N MET A 88 -15.29 -0.50 -3.43
CA MET A 88 -16.55 0.02 -2.90
C MET A 88 -17.69 -0.15 -3.91
N TYR A 89 -17.47 0.19 -5.18
CA TYR A 89 -18.46 0.05 -6.26
C TYR A 89 -18.92 -1.41 -6.41
N HIS A 90 -18.02 -2.38 -6.24
CA HIS A 90 -18.34 -3.81 -6.28
C HIS A 90 -18.67 -4.41 -4.90
N ALA A 91 -19.05 -3.59 -3.92
CA ALA A 91 -19.45 -4.03 -2.58
C ALA A 91 -18.44 -5.01 -1.91
N GLY A 92 -17.15 -4.76 -2.12
CA GLY A 92 -16.06 -5.58 -1.57
C GLY A 92 -15.72 -6.84 -2.38
N HIS A 93 -16.36 -7.09 -3.52
CA HIS A 93 -16.10 -8.28 -4.35
C HIS A 93 -14.77 -8.16 -5.12
N VAL A 94 -13.67 -8.53 -4.46
CA VAL A 94 -12.27 -8.38 -4.94
C VAL A 94 -12.06 -8.78 -6.40
N PRO A 95 -12.50 -9.97 -6.89
CA PRO A 95 -12.30 -10.32 -8.29
C PRO A 95 -12.86 -9.30 -9.29
N MET A 96 -14.03 -8.72 -9.01
CA MET A 96 -14.65 -7.74 -9.91
C MET A 96 -13.92 -6.40 -9.86
N ALA A 97 -13.48 -5.98 -8.67
CA ALA A 97 -12.66 -4.77 -8.53
C ALA A 97 -11.30 -4.91 -9.28
N LEU A 98 -10.70 -6.11 -9.25
CA LEU A 98 -9.48 -6.41 -10.02
C LEU A 98 -9.72 -6.37 -11.54
N GLU A 99 -10.88 -6.85 -12.01
CA GLU A 99 -11.29 -6.72 -13.42
C GLU A 99 -11.50 -5.26 -13.83
N GLY A 100 -12.04 -4.41 -12.94
CA GLY A 100 -12.09 -2.97 -13.16
C GLY A 100 -10.70 -2.36 -13.33
N CYS A 101 -9.73 -2.78 -12.50
CA CYS A 101 -8.33 -2.35 -12.63
C CYS A 101 -7.66 -2.86 -13.92
N ASP A 102 -8.10 -3.98 -14.49
CA ASP A 102 -7.57 -4.52 -15.76
C ASP A 102 -7.88 -3.61 -16.96
N MET A 103 -8.87 -2.72 -16.85
CA MET A 103 -9.20 -1.73 -17.88
C MET A 103 -8.12 -0.64 -18.03
N LEU A 104 -7.17 -0.55 -17.09
CA LEU A 104 -6.02 0.34 -17.20
C LEU A 104 -5.00 -0.18 -18.21
N GLU A 105 -4.37 0.74 -18.94
CA GLU A 105 -3.46 0.44 -20.04
C GLU A 105 -2.07 0.02 -19.58
N GLN A 106 -1.53 0.76 -18.61
CA GLN A 106 -0.15 0.62 -18.19
C GLN A 106 -0.04 -0.35 -17.03
N ARG A 107 0.90 -1.30 -17.13
CA ARG A 107 1.14 -2.30 -16.09
C ARG A 107 1.39 -1.69 -14.71
N TRP A 108 2.05 -0.52 -14.66
CA TRP A 108 2.29 0.19 -13.40
C TRP A 108 1.00 0.71 -12.77
N ASP A 109 0.07 1.26 -13.57
CA ASP A 109 -1.23 1.73 -13.08
C ASP A 109 -2.07 0.55 -12.55
N GLN A 110 -2.10 -0.54 -13.31
CA GLN A 110 -2.77 -1.79 -12.91
C GLN A 110 -2.25 -2.29 -11.56
N LEU A 111 -0.93 -2.41 -11.39
CA LEU A 111 -0.32 -2.86 -10.14
C LEU A 111 -0.65 -1.96 -8.96
N SER A 112 -0.67 -0.63 -9.16
CA SER A 112 -1.05 0.32 -8.13
C SER A 112 -2.53 0.18 -7.74
N CYS A 113 -3.41 0.05 -8.73
CA CYS A 113 -4.84 -0.17 -8.56
C CYS A 113 -5.13 -1.48 -7.81
N TYR A 114 -4.49 -2.59 -8.18
CA TYR A 114 -4.60 -3.85 -7.44
C TYR A 114 -4.16 -3.69 -5.97
N GLY A 115 -3.09 -2.92 -5.73
CA GLY A 115 -2.65 -2.60 -4.38
C GLY A 115 -3.74 -1.92 -3.55
N GLY A 116 -4.49 -0.98 -4.14
CA GLY A 116 -5.63 -0.33 -3.50
C GLY A 116 -6.79 -1.30 -3.23
N VAL A 117 -7.09 -2.18 -4.19
CA VAL A 117 -8.12 -3.23 -4.01
C VAL A 117 -7.79 -4.14 -2.82
N PHE A 118 -6.55 -4.64 -2.75
CA PHE A 118 -6.15 -5.52 -1.66
C PHE A 118 -6.02 -4.78 -0.32
N MET A 119 -5.59 -3.51 -0.31
CA MET A 119 -5.57 -2.69 0.91
C MET A 119 -6.98 -2.51 1.46
N GLU A 120 -7.93 -2.10 0.62
CA GLU A 120 -9.33 -1.92 0.99
C GLU A 120 -9.96 -3.24 1.48
N ASN A 121 -9.66 -4.36 0.82
CA ASN A 121 -10.13 -5.68 1.26
C ASN A 121 -9.63 -6.05 2.67
N ILE A 122 -8.42 -5.66 3.05
CA ILE A 122 -7.86 -5.93 4.39
C ILE A 122 -8.46 -4.97 5.42
N VAL A 123 -8.49 -3.67 5.12
CA VAL A 123 -9.03 -2.64 6.04
C VAL A 123 -10.52 -2.86 6.30
N GLY A 124 -11.29 -3.20 5.27
CA GLY A 124 -12.72 -3.52 5.39
C GLY A 124 -12.99 -4.65 6.38
N THR A 125 -12.04 -5.58 6.58
CA THR A 125 -12.17 -6.64 7.60
C THR A 125 -12.08 -6.09 9.03
N THR A 126 -11.28 -5.06 9.25
CA THR A 126 -11.06 -4.44 10.56
C THR A 126 -12.26 -3.56 10.93
N GLU A 127 -12.83 -2.84 9.96
CA GLU A 127 -14.04 -2.02 10.16
C GLU A 127 -15.32 -2.87 10.32
N GLN A 128 -15.48 -3.94 9.54
CA GLN A 128 -16.57 -4.90 9.71
C GLN A 128 -16.54 -5.59 11.09
N GLN A 129 -15.35 -5.83 11.65
CA GLN A 129 -15.21 -6.35 13.03
C GLN A 129 -15.70 -5.35 14.08
N HIS A 130 -15.46 -4.05 13.90
CA HIS A 130 -15.98 -3.01 14.80
C HIS A 130 -17.51 -2.91 14.74
N HIS A 131 -18.13 -3.05 13.56
CA HIS A 131 -19.59 -3.08 13.42
C HIS A 131 -20.23 -4.38 13.96
N ALA A 132 -19.58 -5.53 13.79
CA ALA A 132 -20.05 -6.80 14.35
C ALA A 132 -19.93 -6.87 15.89
N GLN A 133 -18.92 -6.24 16.48
CA GLN A 133 -18.78 -6.09 17.93
C GLN A 133 -19.79 -5.12 18.52
N ALA A 134 -20.11 -4.02 17.82
CA ALA A 134 -21.19 -3.11 18.21
C ALA A 134 -22.58 -3.77 18.12
N ALA A 135 -22.78 -4.71 17.20
CA ALA A 135 -24.03 -5.45 17.03
C ALA A 135 -24.24 -6.59 18.05
N THR A 136 -23.19 -7.07 18.73
CA THR A 136 -23.24 -8.25 19.63
C THR A 136 -23.28 -7.92 21.13
N GLY A 137 -23.27 -6.64 21.53
CA GLY A 137 -23.77 -6.20 22.83
C GLY A 137 -23.08 -6.80 24.08
N GLN A 138 -21.75 -7.01 24.07
CA GLN A 138 -21.01 -7.44 25.26
C GLN A 138 -19.98 -6.40 25.75
N GLY A 139 -20.40 -5.60 26.76
CA GLY A 139 -19.61 -4.76 27.68
C GLY A 139 -19.36 -3.32 27.17
N VAL A 140 -19.80 -2.22 27.78
CA VAL A 140 -19.89 -1.75 29.20
C VAL A 140 -21.00 -0.65 29.25
N PRO A 141 -21.72 -0.38 30.37
CA PRO A 141 -22.92 0.47 30.33
C PRO A 141 -22.65 1.95 30.02
N ALA A 142 -23.68 2.54 29.41
CA ALA A 142 -23.77 3.91 28.92
C ALA A 142 -23.39 4.98 29.96
N ALA A 143 -22.57 5.93 29.52
CA ALA A 143 -22.64 7.31 29.98
C ALA A 143 -22.94 8.20 28.78
N ALA A 144 -23.91 9.09 28.98
CA ALA A 144 -24.75 9.69 27.97
C ALA A 144 -24.10 10.80 27.13
N GLY A 145 -24.62 10.92 25.89
CA GLY A 145 -24.63 12.12 25.07
C GLY A 145 -23.31 12.39 24.33
N HIS A 146 -23.35 12.35 23.00
CA HIS A 146 -23.20 13.51 22.12
C HIS A 146 -23.49 13.02 20.69
N ASP A 147 -24.50 13.63 20.10
CA ASP A 147 -25.02 13.42 18.76
C ASP A 147 -23.94 13.75 17.72
N HIS A 148 -23.47 12.74 16.98
CA HIS A 148 -22.57 12.94 15.85
C HIS A 148 -22.89 11.98 14.71
N GLY A 149 -23.30 12.62 13.60
CA GLY A 149 -22.98 12.15 12.26
C GLY A 149 -24.04 11.25 11.66
N ALA A 150 -24.79 11.80 10.71
CA ALA A 150 -25.56 11.06 9.74
C ALA A 150 -24.78 9.82 9.29
N GLY A 151 -25.29 8.64 9.63
CA GLY A 151 -24.89 7.41 9.00
C GLY A 151 -25.15 7.58 7.51
N MET A 152 -24.08 7.63 6.72
CA MET A 152 -24.21 7.26 5.32
C MET A 152 -24.52 5.77 5.35
N GLU A 153 -25.80 5.43 5.21
CA GLU A 153 -26.18 4.10 4.77
C GLU A 153 -25.40 3.85 3.48
N HIS A 154 -24.54 2.84 3.48
CA HIS A 154 -23.95 2.32 2.26
C HIS A 154 -25.09 1.73 1.44
N GLY A 155 -25.75 2.59 0.65
CA GLY A 155 -26.67 2.19 -0.39
C GLY A 155 -25.87 1.40 -1.41
N GLY A 156 -25.75 0.10 -1.19
CA GLY A 156 -25.20 -0.84 -2.15
C GLY A 156 -26.06 -0.74 -3.40
N MET A 157 -25.50 -0.15 -4.46
CA MET A 157 -26.04 -0.28 -5.80
C MET A 157 -25.97 -1.78 -6.12
N GLU A 158 -27.12 -2.45 -6.21
CA GLU A 158 -27.22 -3.88 -6.50
C GLU A 158 -26.79 -4.15 -7.96
N HIS A 159 -25.48 -4.16 -8.19
CA HIS A 159 -24.90 -4.76 -9.39
C HIS A 159 -25.00 -6.27 -9.22
N GLY A 160 -25.87 -6.92 -10.02
CA GLY A 160 -26.22 -8.34 -10.02
C GLY A 160 -25.37 -9.24 -9.11
N ALA A 161 -25.97 -9.70 -8.01
CA ALA A 161 -25.28 -10.27 -6.86
C ALA A 161 -24.39 -11.47 -7.21
N ALA A 162 -23.10 -11.20 -7.47
CA ALA A 162 -22.07 -12.21 -7.42
C ALA A 162 -22.03 -12.81 -6.00
N PRO A 163 -21.70 -14.10 -5.84
CA PRO A 163 -21.55 -14.71 -4.53
C PRO A 163 -20.56 -13.92 -3.67
N PRO A 164 -20.77 -13.80 -2.34
CA PRO A 164 -19.83 -13.08 -1.49
C PRO A 164 -18.40 -13.60 -1.62
N PHE A 165 -17.45 -12.70 -1.82
CA PHE A 165 -16.03 -13.01 -1.76
C PHE A 165 -15.54 -12.68 -0.34
N PRO A 166 -15.34 -13.68 0.54
CA PRO A 166 -14.83 -13.39 1.88
C PRO A 166 -13.44 -12.78 1.75
N SER A 167 -13.03 -12.01 2.74
CA SER A 167 -11.70 -11.38 2.80
C SER A 167 -10.62 -12.31 3.34
N ARG A 168 -11.01 -13.32 4.13
CA ARG A 168 -10.13 -14.34 4.74
C ARG A 168 -10.80 -15.70 4.84
N LYS A 169 -10.00 -16.76 4.96
CA LYS A 169 -10.45 -18.13 5.22
C LYS A 169 -9.66 -18.77 6.37
N ALA A 170 -10.36 -19.50 7.22
CA ALA A 170 -9.77 -20.10 8.42
C ALA A 170 -8.80 -21.24 8.07
N ASP A 171 -9.03 -21.96 6.98
CA ASP A 171 -8.23 -23.10 6.52
C ASP A 171 -7.12 -22.72 5.52
N ASP A 172 -7.11 -21.48 5.04
CA ASP A 172 -6.12 -20.99 4.07
C ASP A 172 -5.43 -19.69 4.55
N PRO A 173 -4.17 -19.76 5.03
CA PRO A 173 -3.42 -18.59 5.47
C PRO A 173 -2.93 -17.67 4.34
N TYR A 174 -3.06 -18.10 3.08
CA TYR A 174 -2.64 -17.35 1.90
C TYR A 174 -3.82 -16.77 1.12
N TYR A 175 -5.05 -16.99 1.59
CA TYR A 175 -6.24 -16.35 1.03
C TYR A 175 -6.19 -14.82 1.25
N PRO A 176 -6.61 -13.99 0.28
CA PRO A 176 -7.14 -14.34 -1.04
C PRO A 176 -6.06 -14.60 -2.11
N CYS A 177 -4.78 -14.39 -1.82
CA CYS A 177 -3.70 -14.53 -2.79
C CYS A 177 -3.60 -15.92 -3.41
N SER A 178 -4.00 -16.96 -2.68
CA SER A 178 -4.05 -18.35 -3.15
C SER A 178 -5.06 -18.62 -4.27
N VAL A 179 -6.12 -17.81 -4.37
CA VAL A 179 -7.22 -18.03 -5.33
C VAL A 179 -7.29 -17.01 -6.46
N VAL A 180 -6.62 -15.87 -6.32
CA VAL A 180 -6.54 -14.86 -7.39
C VAL A 180 -5.49 -15.25 -8.45
N GLY A 181 -5.71 -14.80 -9.68
CA GLY A 181 -4.80 -15.06 -10.80
C GLY A 181 -3.38 -14.51 -10.58
N LEU A 182 -2.39 -15.17 -11.20
CA LEU A 182 -0.96 -14.87 -11.09
C LEU A 182 -0.60 -13.39 -11.29
N LYS A 183 -1.32 -12.72 -12.21
CA LYS A 183 -1.12 -11.29 -12.54
C LYS A 183 -1.44 -10.34 -11.38
N TYR A 184 -2.24 -10.76 -10.40
CA TYR A 184 -2.63 -9.99 -9.21
C TYR A 184 -1.82 -10.36 -7.97
N GLN A 185 -1.21 -11.56 -7.94
CA GLN A 185 -0.61 -12.11 -6.73
C GLN A 185 0.53 -11.25 -6.18
N ASP A 186 1.33 -10.57 -7.01
CA ASP A 186 2.38 -9.67 -6.51
C ASP A 186 1.79 -8.51 -5.67
N ALA A 187 0.66 -7.91 -6.10
CA ALA A 187 -0.03 -6.88 -5.33
C ALA A 187 -0.75 -7.45 -4.10
N CYS A 188 -1.21 -8.69 -4.17
CA CYS A 188 -1.83 -9.35 -3.02
C CYS A 188 -0.81 -9.66 -1.93
N TYR A 189 0.32 -10.30 -2.29
CA TYR A 189 1.36 -10.66 -1.33
C TYR A 189 2.08 -9.45 -0.73
N SER A 190 2.03 -8.26 -1.36
CA SER A 190 2.57 -7.04 -0.77
C SER A 190 1.71 -6.51 0.39
N MET A 191 0.47 -6.97 0.51
CA MET A 191 -0.47 -6.62 1.58
C MET A 191 -0.75 -7.78 2.54
N GLN A 192 -0.43 -9.02 2.17
CA GLN A 192 -0.84 -10.24 2.87
C GLN A 192 -0.46 -10.31 4.35
N SER A 193 0.66 -9.72 4.76
CA SER A 193 1.09 -9.82 6.16
C SER A 193 0.14 -9.13 7.15
N GLY A 194 -0.70 -8.18 6.70
CA GLY A 194 -1.74 -7.57 7.54
C GLY A 194 -2.75 -8.61 8.05
N LEU A 195 -3.29 -9.45 7.16
CA LEU A 195 -4.19 -10.56 7.51
C LEU A 195 -3.47 -11.64 8.34
N MET A 196 -2.19 -11.90 8.03
CA MET A 196 -1.40 -12.87 8.79
C MET A 196 -1.12 -12.39 10.22
N LEU A 197 -0.92 -11.09 10.43
CA LEU A 197 -0.76 -10.51 11.77
C LEU A 197 -2.04 -10.60 12.58
N GLU A 198 -3.21 -10.37 11.99
CA GLU A 198 -4.49 -10.64 12.68
C GLU A 198 -4.58 -12.11 13.10
N ARG A 199 -4.29 -13.04 12.18
CA ARG A 199 -4.34 -14.48 12.42
C ARG A 199 -3.37 -14.96 13.51
N THR A 200 -2.23 -14.30 13.63
CA THR A 200 -1.15 -14.67 14.56
C THR A 200 -1.17 -13.85 15.85
N ASN A 201 -2.25 -13.08 16.12
CA ASN A 201 -2.33 -12.19 17.27
C ASN A 201 -1.15 -11.21 17.35
N ARG A 202 -0.77 -10.64 16.20
CA ARG A 202 0.33 -9.69 15.99
C ARG A 202 1.73 -10.27 16.30
N ASP A 203 1.89 -11.60 16.25
CA ASP A 203 3.20 -12.24 16.35
C ASP A 203 3.95 -12.14 15.00
N PHE A 204 4.90 -11.22 14.95
CA PHE A 204 5.76 -10.99 13.77
C PHE A 204 6.64 -12.19 13.43
N ALA A 205 7.10 -12.97 14.42
CA ALA A 205 7.90 -14.17 14.17
C ALA A 205 7.03 -15.29 13.57
N ALA A 206 5.81 -15.46 14.06
CA ALA A 206 4.83 -16.37 13.45
C ALA A 206 4.43 -15.93 12.04
N THR A 207 4.23 -14.63 11.83
CA THR A 207 3.94 -14.07 10.51
C THR A 207 5.10 -14.29 9.53
N ALA A 208 6.34 -14.14 9.97
CA ALA A 208 7.51 -14.46 9.14
C ALA A 208 7.53 -15.93 8.72
N ARG A 209 7.22 -16.86 9.63
CA ARG A 209 7.07 -18.30 9.30
C ARG A 209 5.98 -18.56 8.25
N LEU A 210 4.86 -17.83 8.31
CA LEU A 210 3.82 -17.93 7.28
C LEU A 210 4.32 -17.41 5.92
N CYS A 211 5.02 -16.26 5.89
CA CYS A 211 5.62 -15.74 4.66
C CYS A 211 6.68 -16.67 4.06
N SER A 212 7.46 -17.38 4.89
CA SER A 212 8.39 -18.41 4.41
C SER A 212 7.70 -19.61 3.78
N GLY A 213 6.48 -19.94 4.20
CA GLY A 213 5.65 -20.98 3.58
C GLY A 213 4.96 -20.55 2.29
N ALA A 214 4.95 -19.26 1.95
CA ALA A 214 4.34 -18.77 0.72
C ALA A 214 5.05 -19.34 -0.53
N PRO A 215 4.39 -19.34 -1.71
CA PRO A 215 5.03 -19.76 -2.96
C PRO A 215 6.32 -18.97 -3.18
N GLU A 216 7.36 -19.68 -3.61
CA GLU A 216 8.74 -19.22 -3.52
C GLU A 216 8.97 -17.82 -4.13
N ARG A 217 8.36 -17.57 -5.29
CA ARG A 217 8.41 -16.28 -6.01
C ARG A 217 7.86 -15.09 -5.22
N PHE A 218 6.97 -15.31 -4.26
CA PHE A 218 6.29 -14.25 -3.51
C PHE A 218 6.84 -14.07 -2.10
N ARG A 219 7.70 -14.95 -1.60
CA ARG A 219 8.31 -14.79 -0.27
C ARG A 219 8.99 -13.43 -0.10
N PRO A 220 9.81 -12.94 -1.06
CA PRO A 220 10.34 -11.58 -1.02
C PRO A 220 9.26 -10.49 -0.84
N THR A 221 8.16 -10.60 -1.59
CA THR A 221 7.05 -9.63 -1.53
C THR A 221 6.27 -9.73 -0.21
N CYS A 222 6.06 -10.94 0.30
CA CYS A 222 5.43 -11.17 1.61
C CYS A 222 6.27 -10.56 2.74
N TYR A 223 7.59 -10.72 2.70
CA TYR A 223 8.49 -10.08 3.67
C TYR A 223 8.49 -8.56 3.56
N GLN A 224 8.38 -7.98 2.34
CA GLN A 224 8.14 -6.53 2.20
C GLN A 224 6.87 -6.08 2.91
N SER A 225 5.79 -6.86 2.81
CA SER A 225 4.55 -6.61 3.55
C SER A 225 4.80 -6.55 5.06
N ILE A 226 5.60 -7.48 5.61
CA ILE A 226 5.96 -7.47 7.04
C ILE A 226 6.66 -6.17 7.39
N GLY A 227 7.58 -5.70 6.55
CA GLY A 227 8.27 -4.43 6.72
C GLY A 227 7.33 -3.23 6.82
N THR A 228 6.37 -3.15 5.91
CA THR A 228 5.31 -2.12 5.93
C THR A 228 4.54 -2.14 7.25
N ASN A 229 4.13 -3.33 7.71
CA ASN A 229 3.42 -3.47 8.98
C ASN A 229 4.31 -3.16 10.20
N ALA A 230 5.59 -3.52 10.17
CA ALA A 230 6.55 -3.19 11.23
C ALA A 230 6.75 -1.66 11.35
N ALA A 231 6.80 -0.95 10.23
CA ALA A 231 6.83 0.51 10.21
C ALA A 231 5.53 1.14 10.77
N GLY A 232 4.39 0.49 10.57
CA GLY A 232 3.10 0.86 11.16
C GLY A 232 3.01 0.58 12.66
N GLU A 233 3.60 -0.52 13.12
CA GLU A 233 3.65 -0.94 14.53
C GLU A 233 4.42 0.04 15.41
N SER A 234 5.52 0.60 14.89
CA SER A 234 6.43 1.44 15.68
C SER A 234 6.98 2.65 14.92
N ARG A 235 6.93 3.81 15.57
CA ARG A 235 7.64 5.04 15.15
C ARG A 235 9.10 5.07 15.60
N ASP A 236 9.48 4.20 16.53
CA ASP A 236 10.88 3.96 16.85
C ASP A 236 11.48 3.01 15.80
N ASP A 237 12.51 3.47 15.09
CA ASP A 237 13.16 2.74 14.00
C ASP A 237 13.88 1.48 14.50
N GLY A 238 14.48 1.52 15.69
CA GLY A 238 15.15 0.37 16.29
C GLY A 238 14.18 -0.77 16.60
N ARG A 239 13.01 -0.44 17.16
CA ARG A 239 11.93 -1.38 17.42
C ARG A 239 11.31 -1.91 16.13
N ALA A 240 11.08 -1.06 15.12
CA ALA A 240 10.55 -1.52 13.84
C ALA A 240 11.54 -2.47 13.14
N LEU A 241 12.84 -2.15 13.14
CA LEU A 241 13.89 -3.03 12.59
C LEU A 241 14.01 -4.35 13.35
N ALA A 242 13.87 -4.33 14.68
CA ALA A 242 13.89 -5.54 15.50
C ALA A 242 12.82 -6.55 15.05
N LEU A 243 11.66 -6.09 14.58
CA LEU A 243 10.61 -6.97 14.04
C LEU A 243 11.04 -7.63 12.72
N CYS A 244 11.75 -6.92 11.85
CA CYS A 244 12.31 -7.53 10.64
C CYS A 244 13.34 -8.60 10.94
N TYR A 245 14.14 -8.42 11.99
CA TYR A 245 15.15 -9.40 12.41
C TYR A 245 14.58 -10.69 13.04
N LEU A 246 13.27 -10.75 13.32
CA LEU A 246 12.60 -11.97 13.76
C LEU A 246 12.38 -12.99 12.63
N GLY A 247 12.48 -12.55 11.38
CA GLY A 247 12.30 -13.39 10.20
C GLY A 247 13.57 -14.12 9.76
N GLU A 248 13.41 -15.03 8.80
CA GLU A 248 14.54 -15.75 8.21
C GLU A 248 15.57 -14.80 7.61
N GLU A 249 16.86 -15.02 7.91
CA GLU A 249 17.97 -14.15 7.49
C GLU A 249 17.98 -13.91 5.99
N ALA A 250 17.68 -14.94 5.21
CA ALA A 250 17.58 -14.88 3.75
C ALA A 250 16.49 -13.94 3.22
N TYR A 251 15.54 -13.49 4.05
CA TYR A 251 14.45 -12.59 3.65
C TYR A 251 14.38 -11.28 4.47
N GLN A 252 15.21 -11.13 5.51
CA GLN A 252 15.36 -9.87 6.26
C GLN A 252 15.59 -8.63 5.37
N PRO A 253 16.41 -8.70 4.29
CA PRO A 253 16.61 -7.53 3.43
C PRO A 253 15.29 -7.01 2.85
N TRP A 254 14.36 -7.90 2.49
CA TRP A 254 13.08 -7.53 1.88
C TRP A 254 12.11 -6.95 2.91
N CYS A 255 12.14 -7.40 4.17
CA CYS A 255 11.42 -6.72 5.25
C CYS A 255 11.95 -5.30 5.46
N ILE A 256 13.27 -5.13 5.50
CA ILE A 256 13.88 -3.81 5.66
C ILE A 256 13.51 -2.89 4.49
N LEU A 257 13.50 -3.41 3.26
CA LEU A 257 13.02 -2.66 2.10
C LEU A 257 11.57 -2.17 2.30
N GLY A 258 10.65 -3.05 2.70
CA GLY A 258 9.26 -2.65 2.96
C GLY A 258 9.14 -1.58 4.06
N LEU A 259 9.89 -1.74 5.14
CA LEU A 259 9.92 -0.82 6.29
C LEU A 259 10.37 0.58 5.87
N VAL A 260 11.50 0.68 5.16
CA VAL A 260 12.10 1.95 4.74
C VAL A 260 11.21 2.66 3.72
N ARG A 261 10.69 1.92 2.73
CA ARG A 261 9.75 2.47 1.74
C ARG A 261 8.52 3.02 2.42
N ASN A 262 7.95 2.31 3.39
CA ASN A 262 6.81 2.83 4.15
C ASN A 262 7.17 4.10 4.94
N ARG A 263 8.37 4.18 5.53
CA ARG A 263 8.83 5.38 6.26
C ARG A 263 8.93 6.62 5.36
N VAL A 264 9.40 6.43 4.13
CA VAL A 264 9.47 7.50 3.12
C VAL A 264 8.09 7.85 2.57
N ASN A 265 7.26 6.84 2.28
CA ASN A 265 5.92 7.04 1.72
C ASN A 265 5.01 7.88 2.62
N VAL A 266 5.10 7.70 3.94
CA VAL A 266 4.24 8.46 4.88
C VAL A 266 4.62 9.94 5.01
N THR A 267 5.78 10.36 4.52
CA THR A 267 6.23 11.76 4.57
C THR A 267 6.51 12.37 3.20
N ALA A 268 6.55 11.57 2.14
CA ALA A 268 6.99 11.94 0.80
C ALA A 268 8.39 12.58 0.76
N ARG A 269 9.29 12.18 1.68
CA ARG A 269 10.68 12.67 1.74
C ARG A 269 11.66 11.51 1.82
N ALA A 270 12.44 11.29 0.75
CA ALA A 270 13.44 10.22 0.68
C ALA A 270 14.46 10.27 1.84
N ALA A 271 14.81 11.46 2.32
CA ALA A 271 15.76 11.65 3.42
C ALA A 271 15.29 11.04 4.75
N ASP A 272 13.98 10.85 4.95
CA ASP A 272 13.43 10.33 6.22
C ASP A 272 13.74 8.84 6.44
N GLY A 273 14.17 8.12 5.40
CA GLY A 273 14.65 6.74 5.57
C GLY A 273 16.14 6.61 5.89
N LEU A 274 16.93 7.70 5.81
CA LEU A 274 18.37 7.67 6.13
C LEU A 274 18.65 7.26 7.59
N PRO A 275 17.93 7.79 8.62
CA PRO A 275 18.15 7.38 10.00
C PRO A 275 17.89 5.89 10.23
N VAL A 276 16.89 5.33 9.54
CA VAL A 276 16.59 3.89 9.56
C VAL A 276 17.79 3.10 9.05
N CYS A 277 18.28 3.44 7.84
CA CYS A 277 19.38 2.70 7.21
C CYS A 277 20.73 2.86 7.92
N ALA A 278 20.93 3.93 8.69
CA ALA A 278 22.15 4.17 9.45
C ALA A 278 22.39 3.13 10.56
N VAL A 279 21.33 2.50 11.07
CA VAL A 279 21.41 1.54 12.19
C VAL A 279 21.14 0.08 11.79
N VAL A 280 20.96 -0.18 10.48
CA VAL A 280 20.77 -1.53 9.94
C VAL A 280 22.06 -2.36 10.08
N LYS A 281 21.91 -3.59 10.57
CA LYS A 281 22.96 -4.59 10.70
C LYS A 281 22.94 -5.60 9.55
N GLY A 282 24.14 -6.06 9.17
CA GLY A 282 24.37 -7.03 8.10
C GLY A 282 24.52 -6.36 6.74
N ASP A 283 25.50 -6.79 5.96
CA ASP A 283 25.86 -6.11 4.70
C ASP A 283 24.73 -6.18 3.67
N GLY A 284 24.16 -7.36 3.42
CA GLY A 284 23.04 -7.51 2.48
C GLY A 284 21.80 -6.69 2.90
N ASN A 285 21.53 -6.62 4.20
CA ASN A 285 20.46 -5.79 4.75
C ASN A 285 20.72 -4.30 4.53
N ARG A 286 21.95 -3.83 4.79
CA ARG A 286 22.35 -2.44 4.54
C ARG A 286 22.23 -2.10 3.06
N GLN A 287 22.78 -2.93 2.16
CA GLN A 287 22.69 -2.70 0.71
C GLN A 287 21.24 -2.57 0.24
N LYS A 288 20.37 -3.50 0.68
CA LYS A 288 18.95 -3.48 0.35
C LYS A 288 18.20 -2.27 0.92
N CYS A 289 18.60 -1.79 2.11
CA CYS A 289 18.04 -0.57 2.71
C CYS A 289 18.33 0.66 1.83
N TYR A 290 19.56 0.81 1.34
CA TYR A 290 19.93 1.94 0.49
C TYR A 290 19.41 1.81 -0.94
N GLU A 291 19.25 0.60 -1.48
CA GLU A 291 18.47 0.41 -2.70
C GLU A 291 17.03 0.90 -2.52
N ALA A 292 16.39 0.60 -1.39
CA ALA A 292 15.04 1.07 -1.09
C ALA A 292 14.95 2.60 -1.12
N LEU A 293 15.94 3.31 -0.54
CA LEU A 293 16.04 4.76 -0.64
C LEU A 293 16.20 5.25 -2.07
N GLY A 294 17.01 4.56 -2.87
CA GLY A 294 17.14 4.82 -4.31
C GLY A 294 15.82 4.68 -5.06
N LEU A 295 15.09 3.59 -4.82
CA LEU A 295 13.78 3.34 -5.42
C LEU A 295 12.78 4.46 -5.10
N GLU A 296 12.75 4.93 -3.86
CA GLU A 296 11.89 6.04 -3.45
C GLU A 296 12.37 7.39 -4.03
N ALA A 297 13.68 7.63 -4.12
CA ALA A 297 14.22 8.79 -4.82
C ALA A 297 13.84 8.80 -6.30
N ALA A 298 13.77 7.64 -6.96
CA ALA A 298 13.32 7.55 -8.34
C ALA A 298 11.85 7.96 -8.52
N ILE A 299 11.01 7.71 -7.51
CA ILE A 299 9.59 8.09 -7.50
C ILE A 299 9.43 9.58 -7.19
N LEU A 300 10.13 10.08 -6.16
CA LEU A 300 9.94 11.43 -5.64
C LEU A 300 10.73 12.50 -6.40
N MET A 301 11.79 12.14 -7.11
CA MET A 301 12.67 13.07 -7.81
C MET A 301 12.66 12.77 -9.31
N PRO A 302 11.93 13.53 -10.15
CA PRO A 302 11.88 13.28 -11.59
C PRO A 302 13.25 13.41 -12.28
N ALA A 303 14.09 14.35 -11.83
CA ALA A 303 15.38 14.64 -12.45
C ALA A 303 16.47 13.63 -12.04
N PRO A 304 17.15 12.97 -13.00
CA PRO A 304 18.27 12.07 -12.69
C PRO A 304 19.41 12.74 -11.90
N ALA A 305 19.67 14.02 -12.14
CA ALA A 305 20.68 14.78 -11.39
C ALA A 305 20.34 14.90 -9.89
N SER A 306 19.06 15.09 -9.54
CA SER A 306 18.62 15.15 -8.15
C SER A 306 18.77 13.80 -7.46
N ARG A 307 18.42 12.71 -8.16
CA ARG A 307 18.62 11.34 -7.67
C ARG A 307 20.10 11.03 -7.43
N ALA A 308 20.96 11.43 -8.38
CA ALA A 308 22.41 11.26 -8.26
C ALA A 308 22.94 12.01 -7.04
N ALA A 309 22.59 13.29 -6.89
CA ALA A 309 23.00 14.09 -5.74
C ALA A 309 22.53 13.49 -4.39
N PHE A 310 21.32 12.95 -4.33
CA PHE A 310 20.83 12.23 -3.16
C PHE A 310 21.69 10.99 -2.85
N CYS A 311 21.96 10.15 -3.84
CA CYS A 311 22.76 8.95 -3.65
C CYS A 311 24.26 9.25 -3.42
N ASP A 312 24.80 10.36 -3.93
CA ASP A 312 26.19 10.74 -3.69
C ASP A 312 26.42 11.22 -2.23
N ALA A 313 25.34 11.59 -1.53
CA ALA A 313 25.37 11.95 -0.12
C ALA A 313 25.28 10.75 0.84
N VAL A 314 25.00 9.53 0.35
CA VAL A 314 24.98 8.32 1.19
C VAL A 314 26.39 7.72 1.36
N PRO A 315 26.64 6.87 2.37
CA PRO A 315 27.96 6.27 2.59
C PRO A 315 28.48 5.52 1.36
N ALA A 316 29.78 5.65 1.07
CA ALA A 316 30.42 5.18 -0.17
C ALA A 316 30.18 3.68 -0.45
N ASP A 317 30.12 2.85 0.59
CA ASP A 317 29.95 1.40 0.50
C ASP A 317 28.54 0.97 0.03
N VAL A 318 27.56 1.86 0.08
CA VAL A 318 26.16 1.60 -0.31
C VAL A 318 25.68 2.50 -1.47
N GLN A 319 26.53 3.40 -1.97
CA GLN A 319 26.19 4.30 -3.08
C GLN A 319 25.74 3.54 -4.32
N ALA A 320 26.42 2.43 -4.68
CA ALA A 320 26.05 1.63 -5.84
C ALA A 320 24.61 1.08 -5.74
N SER A 321 24.20 0.57 -4.56
CA SER A 321 22.84 0.10 -4.32
C SER A 321 21.82 1.23 -4.40
N CYS A 322 22.11 2.40 -3.81
CA CYS A 322 21.25 3.58 -3.95
C CYS A 322 21.08 3.97 -5.42
N ARG A 323 22.18 4.08 -6.18
CA ARG A 323 22.14 4.50 -7.59
C ARG A 323 21.45 3.47 -8.49
N PHE A 324 21.60 2.18 -8.20
CA PHE A 324 20.85 1.10 -8.85
C PHE A 324 19.34 1.27 -8.62
N GLY A 325 18.92 1.39 -7.36
CA GLY A 325 17.51 1.65 -7.00
C GLY A 325 16.97 2.94 -7.63
N ALA A 326 17.80 3.99 -7.68
CA ALA A 326 17.48 5.28 -8.25
C ALA A 326 17.38 5.31 -9.79
N ARG A 327 17.57 4.15 -10.44
CA ARG A 327 17.49 3.97 -11.90
C ARG A 327 18.50 4.87 -12.66
N LEU A 328 19.72 4.98 -12.14
CA LEU A 328 20.80 5.78 -12.74
C LEU A 328 21.73 4.99 -13.67
N GLY A 329 21.29 3.81 -14.14
CA GLY A 329 22.09 2.93 -15.01
C GLY A 329 23.30 2.30 -14.32
N THR A 330 23.40 2.40 -12.99
CA THR A 330 24.45 1.74 -12.19
C THR A 330 24.05 0.27 -11.99
N PRO A 331 24.91 -0.72 -12.28
CA PRO A 331 24.60 -2.12 -12.03
C PRO A 331 24.50 -2.41 -10.51
N PRO A 332 23.74 -3.44 -10.11
CA PRO A 332 23.64 -3.81 -8.70
C PRO A 332 24.99 -4.32 -8.19
N PRO A 333 25.44 -3.94 -6.98
CA PRO A 333 26.68 -4.47 -6.42
C PRO A 333 26.50 -5.95 -6.04
N PRO A 334 27.57 -6.77 -6.05
CA PRO A 334 27.49 -8.22 -5.76
C PRO A 334 26.90 -8.58 -4.39
N THR A 335 26.98 -7.64 -3.43
CA THR A 335 26.47 -7.80 -2.07
C THR A 335 24.99 -7.45 -1.94
N LEU A 336 24.35 -6.91 -2.99
CA LEU A 336 22.93 -6.58 -2.98
C LEU A 336 22.10 -7.86 -3.16
N PRO A 337 21.23 -8.22 -2.19
CA PRO A 337 20.35 -9.37 -2.37
C PRO A 337 19.33 -9.12 -3.47
N LEU A 338 19.33 -9.87 -4.56
CA LEU A 338 18.39 -9.68 -5.68
C LEU A 338 17.30 -10.76 -5.64
N ARG A 339 16.10 -10.48 -6.19
CA ARG A 339 15.12 -11.57 -6.39
C ARG A 339 15.62 -12.43 -7.55
N ARG A 340 15.25 -13.71 -7.58
CA ARG A 340 15.55 -14.56 -8.74
C ARG A 340 15.01 -13.92 -10.01
N GLY A 341 15.88 -13.61 -10.96
CA GLY A 341 15.55 -12.97 -12.23
C GLY A 341 15.77 -11.46 -12.29
N ASP A 342 16.21 -10.82 -11.21
CA ASP A 342 16.54 -9.37 -11.17
C ASP A 342 18.00 -9.06 -11.60
N ASP A 343 18.77 -10.07 -12.03
CA ASP A 343 20.21 -9.95 -12.34
C ASP A 343 20.51 -9.33 -13.73
N ALA A 344 19.50 -8.84 -14.46
CA ALA A 344 19.63 -8.31 -15.83
C ALA A 344 18.80 -7.05 -16.07
#